data_AF-A0A5C7IL88-F1
#
_entry.id   AF-A0A5C7IL88-F1
#
_cell.length_a   1.000
_cell.length_b   1.000
_cell.length_c   1.000
_cell.angle_alpha   90.00
_cell.angle_beta   90.00
_cell.angle_gamma   90.00
#
_symmetry.space_group_name_H-M   'P 1'
#
loop_
_entity.id
_entity.type
_entity.pdbx_description
1 polymer ?
#
loop_
_entity_poly.entity_id
_entity_poly.type
_entity_poly.pdbx_seq_one_letter_code
_entity_poly.pdbx_strand_id
1 'polypeptide(L)'
;MLNGACKVSYQCRYCGARGTVSMLPDYGEPHTHKHSLKNEPTTLMLFNCQGFEPSDFVFAGGWKATAENVVCEDVNLSAGQFVISNEDKPDHRIFKLEAFFKVVPPRFLQR
;
A
#
# COMPACT_ATOMS: atom_id res chain seq x y z
N MET A 1 -11.39 7.91 -2.74
CA MET A 1 -10.68 9.20 -2.66
C MET A 1 -10.23 9.39 -1.22
N LEU A 2 -8.92 9.30 -0.94
CA LEU A 2 -8.38 9.61 0.39
C LEU A 2 -8.14 11.13 0.44
N ASN A 3 -9.13 11.89 0.89
CA ASN A 3 -9.02 13.34 1.07
C ASN A 3 -8.38 13.64 2.43
N GLY A 4 -7.05 13.60 2.47
CA GLY A 4 -6.25 14.02 3.61
C GLY A 4 -4.79 13.69 3.36
N ALA A 5 -3.93 14.70 3.24
CA ALA A 5 -2.50 14.47 3.12
C ALA A 5 -1.99 13.82 4.41
N CYS A 6 -1.79 12.50 4.39
CA CYS A 6 -1.17 11.77 5.49
C CYS A 6 0.30 12.19 5.56
N LYS A 7 0.63 13.06 6.52
CA LYS A 7 1.96 13.60 6.73
C LYS A 7 2.44 13.26 8.13
N VAL A 8 3.63 12.70 8.23
CA VAL A 8 4.32 12.47 9.49
C VAL A 8 5.61 13.27 9.52
N SER A 9 5.89 13.88 10.67
CA SER A 9 7.13 14.59 10.94
C SER A 9 7.96 13.79 11.96
N TYR A 10 9.24 13.62 11.69
CA TYR A 10 10.16 12.87 12.54
C TYR A 10 11.37 13.71 12.93
N GLN A 11 11.89 13.44 14.12
CA GLN A 11 13.20 13.92 14.57
C GLN A 11 14.05 12.71 14.94
N CYS A 12 15.24 12.60 14.34
CA CYS A 12 16.18 11.54 14.64
C CYS A 12 16.63 11.67 16.10
N ARG A 13 16.46 10.60 16.88
CA ARG A 13 16.85 10.57 18.30
C ARG A 13 18.36 10.69 18.51
N TYR A 14 19.17 10.32 17.51
CA TYR A 14 20.63 10.33 17.62
C TYR A 14 21.25 11.66 17.20
N CYS A 15 20.95 12.16 15.99
CA CYS A 15 21.58 13.38 15.46
C CYS A 15 20.69 14.63 15.53
N GLY A 16 19.43 14.51 15.97
CA GLY A 16 18.49 15.62 16.06
C GLY A 16 17.95 16.13 14.71
N ALA A 17 18.37 15.54 13.58
CA ALA A 17 17.87 15.90 12.25
C ALA A 17 16.35 15.76 12.17
N ARG A 18 15.70 16.71 11.51
CA ARG A 18 14.24 16.74 11.31
C ARG A 18 13.89 16.50 9.86
N GLY A 19 12.73 15.90 9.64
CA GLY A 19 12.27 15.56 8.32
C GLY A 19 10.81 15.14 8.32
N THR A 20 10.27 14.93 7.12
CA THR A 20 8.85 14.63 6.93
C THR A 20 8.67 13.58 5.84
N VAL A 21 7.66 12.75 6.00
CA VAL A 21 7.17 11.84 4.95
C VAL A 21 5.69 12.16 4.75
N SER A 22 5.30 12.49 3.52
CA SER A 22 3.90 12.75 3.17
C SER A 22 3.46 11.90 1.99
N MET A 23 2.33 11.22 2.12
CA MET A 23 1.72 10.50 1.01
C MET A 23 1.18 11.49 -0.03
N LEU A 24 1.54 11.27 -1.30
CA LEU A 24 0.98 11.98 -2.43
C LEU A 24 -0.30 11.25 -2.88
N PRO A 25 -1.48 11.90 -2.77
CA PRO A 25 -2.72 11.28 -3.23
C PRO A 25 -2.68 11.06 -4.76
N ASP A 26 -3.53 10.15 -5.23
CA ASP A 26 -3.77 9.87 -6.65
C ASP A 26 -2.64 9.20 -7.45
N TYR A 27 -1.45 9.02 -6.88
CA TYR A 27 -0.35 8.26 -7.51
C TYR A 27 -0.43 6.75 -7.30
N GLY A 28 -1.29 6.29 -6.40
CA GLY A 28 -1.52 4.87 -6.14
C GLY A 28 -2.60 4.25 -7.02
N GLU A 29 -2.53 2.95 -7.24
CA GLU A 29 -3.56 2.16 -7.92
C GLU A 29 -3.84 0.85 -7.16
N PRO A 30 -5.05 0.27 -7.29
CA PRO A 30 -5.37 -1.01 -6.66
C PRO A 30 -4.55 -2.17 -7.20
N HIS A 31 -4.13 -3.09 -6.32
CA HIS A 31 -3.59 -4.37 -6.76
C HIS A 31 -4.70 -5.27 -7.30
N THR A 32 -4.53 -5.79 -8.51
CA THR A 32 -5.56 -6.61 -9.19
C THR A 32 -5.07 -8.04 -9.42
N HIS A 33 -5.99 -8.95 -9.72
CA HIS A 33 -5.67 -10.33 -10.09
C HIS A 33 -4.75 -10.40 -11.33
N LYS A 34 -4.84 -9.44 -12.25
CA LYS A 34 -3.96 -9.38 -13.44
C LYS A 34 -2.49 -9.18 -13.06
N HIS A 35 -2.21 -8.37 -12.04
CA HIS A 35 -0.86 -8.18 -11.51
C HIS A 35 -0.32 -9.48 -10.91
N SER A 36 -1.14 -10.19 -10.12
CA SER A 36 -0.78 -11.50 -9.55
C SER A 36 -0.46 -12.54 -10.62
N LEU A 37 -1.27 -12.65 -11.68
CA LEU A 37 -1.04 -13.61 -12.77
C LEU A 37 0.30 -13.40 -13.50
N LYS A 38 0.82 -12.17 -13.49
CA LYS A 38 2.08 -11.82 -14.13
C LYS A 38 3.26 -11.73 -13.16
N ASN A 39 3.03 -11.90 -11.85
CA ASN A 39 3.98 -11.57 -10.79
C ASN A 39 4.50 -10.12 -10.90
N GLU A 40 3.64 -9.21 -11.33
CA GLU A 40 3.98 -7.79 -11.48
C GLU A 40 3.59 -7.03 -10.21
N PRO A 41 4.49 -6.24 -9.62
CA PRO A 41 4.13 -5.34 -8.54
C PRO A 41 3.30 -4.16 -9.07
N THR A 42 2.53 -3.54 -8.18
CA THR A 42 1.78 -2.31 -8.47
C THR A 42 2.23 -1.19 -7.54
N THR A 43 2.04 0.07 -7.95
CA THR A 43 2.32 1.21 -7.07
C THR A 43 1.09 1.49 -6.20
N LEU A 44 1.12 1.07 -4.93
CA LEU A 44 0.01 1.34 -4.01
C LEU A 44 0.00 2.79 -3.50
N MET A 45 1.19 3.35 -3.25
CA MET A 45 1.37 4.66 -2.62
C MET A 45 2.65 5.30 -3.13
N LEU A 46 2.64 6.63 -3.22
CA LEU A 46 3.84 7.43 -3.46
C LEU A 46 4.04 8.37 -2.28
N PHE A 47 5.29 8.52 -1.85
CA PHE A 47 5.65 9.40 -0.74
C PHE A 47 6.60 10.50 -1.21
N ASN A 48 6.33 11.73 -0.77
CA ASN A 48 7.31 12.81 -0.78
C ASN A 48 8.09 12.77 0.53
N CYS A 49 9.39 12.52 0.42
CA CYS A 49 10.30 12.25 1.52
C CYS A 49 11.31 13.41 1.67
N GLN A 50 11.40 13.97 2.87
CA GLN A 50 12.38 15.00 3.23
C GLN A 50 13.16 14.54 4.46
N GLY A 51 14.43 14.17 4.30
CA GLY A 51 15.33 13.77 5.38
C GLY A 51 15.15 12.35 5.93
N PHE A 52 14.00 11.69 5.68
CA PHE A 52 13.75 10.30 6.03
C PHE A 52 13.02 9.60 4.89
N GLU A 53 13.31 8.32 4.69
CA GLU A 53 12.63 7.44 3.74
C GLU A 53 12.05 6.21 4.47
N PRO A 54 10.90 5.68 4.02
CA PRO A 54 10.38 4.44 4.53
C PRO A 54 11.28 3.27 4.10
N SER A 55 11.62 2.40 5.06
CA SER A 55 12.44 1.22 4.80
C SER A 55 11.62 -0.06 4.62
N ASP A 56 10.43 -0.13 5.24
CA ASP A 56 9.61 -1.34 5.29
C ASP A 56 8.12 -1.01 5.42
N PHE A 57 7.27 -1.99 5.11
CA PHE A 57 5.82 -1.85 5.10
C PHE A 57 5.16 -2.99 5.89
N VAL A 58 4.34 -2.60 6.87
CA VAL A 58 3.56 -3.54 7.68
C VAL A 58 2.13 -3.55 7.16
N PHE A 59 1.70 -4.70 6.64
CA PHE A 59 0.29 -4.91 6.31
C PHE A 59 -0.55 -4.93 7.59
N ALA A 60 -1.64 -4.16 7.62
CA ALA A 60 -2.55 -4.04 8.76
C ALA A 60 -4.03 -4.15 8.33
N GLY A 61 -4.95 -3.69 9.18
CA GLY A 61 -6.38 -3.57 8.88
C GLY A 61 -6.74 -2.33 8.06
N GLY A 62 -8.01 -2.26 7.64
CA GLY A 62 -8.58 -1.12 6.91
C GLY A 62 -8.48 -1.23 5.39
N TRP A 63 -8.15 -2.41 4.87
CA TRP A 63 -8.17 -2.64 3.43
C TRP A 63 -9.58 -2.89 2.93
N LYS A 64 -9.79 -2.56 1.65
CA LYS A 64 -10.99 -2.96 0.92
C LYS A 64 -10.58 -3.94 -0.17
N ALA A 65 -11.27 -5.06 -0.26
CA ALA A 65 -11.08 -6.05 -1.31
C ALA A 65 -12.40 -6.33 -2.02
N THR A 66 -12.32 -6.60 -3.31
CA THR A 66 -13.48 -6.99 -4.12
C THR A 66 -13.14 -8.22 -4.95
N ALA A 67 -14.05 -9.19 -4.95
CA ALA A 67 -13.96 -10.38 -5.77
C ALA A 67 -15.35 -10.73 -6.32
N GLU A 68 -15.49 -10.77 -7.64
CA GLU A 68 -16.79 -10.91 -8.31
C GLU A 68 -17.83 -9.89 -7.76
N ASN A 69 -18.86 -10.38 -7.06
CA ASN A 69 -19.92 -9.58 -6.45
C ASN A 69 -19.78 -9.42 -4.93
N VAL A 70 -18.67 -9.89 -4.34
CA VAL A 70 -18.39 -9.79 -2.91
C VAL A 70 -17.46 -8.60 -2.67
N VAL A 71 -17.88 -7.72 -1.76
CA VAL A 71 -17.08 -6.60 -1.26
C VAL A 71 -16.77 -6.87 0.21
N CYS A 72 -15.49 -6.90 0.55
CA CYS A 72 -15.02 -6.98 1.92
C CYS A 72 -14.44 -5.62 2.33
N GLU A 73 -15.05 -5.02 3.34
CA GLU A 73 -14.53 -3.82 4.01
C GLU A 73 -13.69 -4.23 5.23
N ASP A 74 -12.84 -3.31 5.72
CA ASP A 74 -12.01 -3.51 6.91
C ASP A 74 -11.17 -4.80 6.92
N VAL A 75 -10.74 -5.25 5.74
CA VAL A 75 -9.90 -6.44 5.57
C VAL A 75 -8.60 -6.27 6.35
N ASN A 76 -8.29 -7.25 7.19
CA ASN A 76 -7.05 -7.31 7.95
C ASN A 76 -6.03 -8.23 7.28
N LEU A 77 -4.91 -7.65 6.85
CA LEU A 77 -3.81 -8.34 6.20
C LEU A 77 -2.60 -8.56 7.12
N SER A 78 -2.73 -8.29 8.43
CA SER A 78 -1.62 -8.43 9.38
C SER A 78 -1.08 -9.85 9.54
N ALA A 79 -1.87 -10.87 9.17
CA ALA A 79 -1.45 -12.27 9.17
C ALA A 79 -0.75 -12.70 7.88
N GLY A 80 -0.53 -11.78 6.92
CA GLY A 80 0.05 -12.10 5.61
C GLY A 80 -0.90 -12.79 4.64
N GLN A 81 -2.16 -13.02 5.04
CA GLN A 81 -3.17 -13.67 4.23
C GLN A 81 -4.60 -13.26 4.62
N PHE A 82 -5.53 -13.44 3.69
CA PHE A 82 -6.97 -13.25 3.89
C PHE A 82 -7.76 -14.16 2.95
N VAL A 83 -8.88 -14.71 3.43
CA VAL A 83 -9.79 -15.54 2.64
C VAL A 83 -11.11 -14.79 2.50
N ILE A 84 -11.53 -14.57 1.25
CA ILE A 84 -12.86 -14.04 0.95
C ILE A 84 -13.81 -15.24 0.95
N SER A 85 -14.61 -15.36 2.00
CA SER A 85 -15.61 -16.41 2.12
C SER A 85 -16.82 -16.10 1.23
N ASN A 86 -17.18 -17.05 0.37
CA ASN A 86 -18.49 -17.12 -0.27
C ASN A 86 -18.95 -18.59 -0.19
N GLU A 87 -20.19 -18.81 0.26
CA GLU A 87 -20.70 -20.15 0.64
C GLU A 87 -20.67 -21.18 -0.51
N ASP A 88 -20.49 -20.75 -1.78
CA ASP A 88 -20.67 -21.59 -2.97
C ASP A 88 -19.52 -21.56 -4.01
N LYS A 89 -18.35 -20.96 -3.75
CA LYS A 89 -17.30 -20.77 -4.78
C LYS A 89 -15.87 -20.90 -4.27
N PRO A 90 -14.89 -21.23 -5.15
CA PRO A 90 -13.50 -21.42 -4.74
C PRO A 90 -12.96 -20.22 -3.97
N ASP A 91 -12.30 -20.50 -2.85
CA ASP A 91 -11.71 -19.50 -1.97
C ASP A 91 -10.86 -18.49 -2.77
N HIS A 92 -11.34 -17.24 -2.87
CA HIS A 92 -10.47 -16.15 -3.28
C HIS A 92 -9.57 -15.82 -2.10
N ARG A 93 -8.26 -15.97 -2.30
CA ARG A 93 -7.26 -15.80 -1.24
C ARG A 93 -6.29 -14.70 -1.62
N ILE A 94 -6.02 -13.83 -0.67
CA ILE A 94 -4.89 -12.91 -0.67
C ILE A 94 -3.82 -13.59 0.19
N PHE A 95 -2.62 -13.81 -0.33
CA PHE A 95 -1.52 -14.47 0.38
C PHE A 95 -0.19 -14.12 -0.30
N LYS A 96 0.95 -14.48 0.34
CA LYS A 96 2.31 -14.11 -0.13
C LYS A 96 2.44 -12.60 -0.37
N LEU A 97 2.00 -11.83 0.62
CA LEU A 97 2.10 -10.39 0.58
C LEU A 97 3.56 -9.97 0.61
N GLU A 98 3.96 -9.16 -0.37
CA GLU A 98 5.28 -8.57 -0.47
C GLU A 98 5.13 -7.07 -0.76
N ALA A 99 6.01 -6.27 -0.16
CA ALA A 99 6.07 -4.84 -0.39
C ALA A 99 7.54 -4.41 -0.40
N PHE A 100 7.84 -3.41 -1.22
CA PHE A 100 9.16 -2.81 -1.29
C PHE A 100 9.03 -1.36 -1.70
N PHE A 101 10.06 -0.57 -1.41
CA PHE A 101 10.15 0.83 -1.82
C PHE A 101 11.13 0.98 -2.98
N LYS A 102 10.77 1.81 -3.95
CA LYS A 102 11.64 2.21 -5.06
C LYS A 102 11.62 3.72 -5.20
N VAL A 103 12.79 4.32 -5.33
CA VAL A 103 12.92 5.75 -5.61
C VAL A 103 12.35 6.03 -7.00
N VAL A 104 11.40 6.98 -7.08
CA VAL A 104 10.79 7.42 -8.33
C VAL A 104 11.47 8.72 -8.79
N PRO A 105 12.15 8.71 -9.95
CA PRO A 105 12.77 9.93 -10.47
C PRO A 105 11.74 11.03 -10.79
N PRO A 106 12.06 12.33 -10.55
CA PRO A 106 11.11 13.43 -10.73
C PRO A 106 10.44 13.51 -12.11
N ARG A 107 11.14 13.09 -13.17
CA ARG A 107 10.60 13.08 -14.55
C ARG A 107 9.37 12.18 -14.74
N PHE A 108 9.14 11.23 -13.82
CA PHE A 108 7.98 10.33 -13.86
C PHE A 108 6.81 10.84 -12.99
N LEU A 109 6.93 12.02 -12.39
CA LEU A 109 5.89 12.61 -11.53
C LEU A 109 4.95 13.57 -12.28
N GLN A 110 5.20 13.83 -13.57
CA GLN A 110 4.34 14.66 -14.43
C GLN A 110 3.22 13.80 -15.01
N ARG A 111 1.97 14.11 -14.63
CA ARG A 111 0.76 13.63 -15.31
C ARG A 111 0.28 14.68 -16.28
#